data_AF-A0A660MHA8-F1
#
_entry.id   AF-A0A660MHA8-F1
#
_cell.length_a   1.000
_cell.length_b   1.000
_cell.length_c   1.000
_cell.angle_alpha   90.00
_cell.angle_beta   90.00
_cell.angle_gamma   90.00
#
_symmetry.space_group_name_H-M   'P 1'
#
loop_
_entity.id
_entity.type
_entity.pdbx_description
1 polymer ?
#
loop_
_entity_poly.entity_id
_entity_poly.type
_entity_poly.pdbx_seq_one_letter_code
_entity_poly.pdbx_strand_id
1 'polypeptide(L)'
;VDENLQLLGRADRVIKRGDKRISLNTLEQTLIQHPYIADSYCAVHPDNGQLCAWLALNEAGITAWREQGRKALMAQWRAHLQTQHDRLAVARHIRVTDRLPRNSQGKITRADWLHALRDPILAPLWQPPEEQGESYIFRARVPLDLHYCKGHFDRIAIVPGVVQCRWALALAAEHLGLQAPVRAIEQLKYQQLLRPYDALTLSLRYDASRGKLHFSCDNGHGKCASGRIVYDLP
;
A
#
# COMPACT_ATOMS: atom_id res chain seq x y z
N VAL A 1 11.60 18.26 28.71
CA VAL A 1 10.37 18.69 29.39
C VAL A 1 9.27 18.63 28.36
N ASP A 2 8.33 17.72 28.57
CA ASP A 2 7.22 17.39 27.68
C ASP A 2 6.31 18.60 27.45
N GLU A 3 5.97 18.87 26.19
CA GLU A 3 4.75 19.60 25.86
C GLU A 3 3.89 18.74 24.93
N ASN A 4 2.88 18.15 25.57
CA ASN A 4 1.82 17.34 25.02
C ASN A 4 1.22 17.93 23.75
N LEU A 5 1.42 17.23 22.63
CA LEU A 5 0.64 17.43 21.41
C LEU A 5 -0.69 16.67 21.56
N GLN A 6 -1.61 17.24 22.32
CA GLN A 6 -3.01 16.82 22.32
C GLN A 6 -3.88 17.98 21.88
N LEU A 7 -4.46 17.86 20.69
CA LEU A 7 -5.81 18.34 20.36
C LEU A 7 -6.25 17.69 19.03
N LEU A 8 -7.09 16.67 19.15
CA LEU A 8 -7.75 15.93 18.06
C LEU A 8 -8.97 16.73 17.54
N GLY A 9 -8.73 17.94 17.02
CA GLY A 9 -9.75 18.84 16.46
C GLY A 9 -9.10 20.01 15.71
N ARG A 10 -9.88 20.92 15.12
CA ARG A 10 -9.46 22.10 14.33
C ARG A 10 -8.64 23.16 15.14
N ALA A 11 -7.73 22.72 16.01
CA ALA A 11 -6.66 23.55 16.56
C ALA A 11 -5.52 23.59 15.53
N ASP A 12 -4.86 24.74 15.39
CA ASP A 12 -3.77 24.93 14.44
C ASP A 12 -2.64 23.93 14.72
N ARG A 13 -2.47 22.95 13.82
CA ARG A 13 -1.44 21.91 13.90
C ARG A 13 -0.09 22.50 13.48
N VAL A 14 0.52 23.28 14.37
CA VAL A 14 1.77 23.99 14.12
C VAL A 14 2.94 23.27 14.78
N ILE A 15 4.03 23.09 14.03
CA ILE A 15 5.29 22.56 14.54
C ILE A 15 6.40 23.63 14.45
N LYS A 16 7.39 23.56 15.34
CA LYS A 16 8.58 24.42 15.29
C LYS A 16 9.75 23.67 14.61
N ARG A 17 10.43 24.33 13.67
CA ARG A 17 11.64 23.83 12.99
C ARG A 17 12.67 24.93 12.91
N GLY A 18 13.75 24.80 13.68
CA GLY A 18 14.64 25.94 13.92
C GLY A 18 13.81 27.09 14.49
N ASP A 19 13.89 28.25 13.84
CA ASP A 19 13.12 29.44 14.23
C ASP A 19 11.79 29.61 13.46
N LYS A 20 11.42 28.63 12.62
CA LYS A 20 10.19 28.71 11.81
C LYS A 20 9.03 27.95 12.46
N ARG A 21 7.85 28.55 12.41
CA ARG A 21 6.55 27.91 12.72
C ARG A 21 5.95 27.40 11.42
N ILE A 22 5.66 26.12 11.35
CA ILE A 22 5.13 25.46 10.16
C ILE A 22 3.74 24.93 10.48
N SER A 23 2.73 25.43 9.77
CA SER A 23 1.35 24.94 9.85
C SER A 23 1.19 23.69 8.99
N LEU A 24 0.92 22.54 9.62
CA LEU A 24 0.66 21.28 8.91
C LEU A 24 -0.61 21.36 8.07
N ASN A 25 -1.64 22.07 8.55
CA ASN A 25 -2.88 22.29 7.80
C ASN A 25 -2.61 23.06 6.51
N THR A 26 -1.74 24.08 6.55
CA THR A 26 -1.41 24.86 5.33
C THR A 26 -0.63 23.99 4.33
N LEU A 27 0.27 23.11 4.79
CA LEU A 27 0.95 22.17 3.91
C LEU A 27 -0.01 21.18 3.24
N GLU A 28 -0.95 20.64 4.01
CA GLU A 28 -1.99 19.75 3.51
C GLU A 28 -2.84 20.44 2.44
N GLN A 29 -3.25 21.70 2.67
CA GLN A 29 -4.00 22.48 1.68
C GLN A 29 -3.19 22.74 0.41
N THR A 30 -1.92 23.11 0.52
CA THR A 30 -1.06 23.26 -0.65
C THR A 30 -0.93 21.95 -1.42
N LEU A 31 -0.75 20.81 -0.74
CA LEU A 31 -0.67 19.50 -1.40
C LEU A 31 -1.96 19.13 -2.13
N ILE A 32 -3.13 19.38 -1.54
CA ILE A 32 -4.43 19.10 -2.15
C ILE A 32 -4.68 19.95 -3.42
N GLN A 33 -4.04 21.12 -3.56
CA GLN A 33 -4.10 21.91 -4.80
C GLN A 33 -3.36 21.26 -5.98
N HIS A 34 -2.55 20.21 -5.75
CA HIS A 34 -1.90 19.48 -6.83
C HIS A 34 -2.93 18.59 -7.57
N PRO A 35 -2.93 18.53 -8.92
CA PRO A 35 -3.93 17.80 -9.70
C PRO A 35 -4.02 16.28 -9.47
N TYR A 36 -3.10 15.70 -8.69
CA TYR A 36 -2.97 14.26 -8.46
C TYR A 36 -3.37 13.84 -7.05
N ILE A 37 -3.62 14.79 -6.15
CA ILE A 37 -3.81 14.54 -4.73
C ILE A 37 -5.29 14.77 -4.39
N ALA A 38 -5.95 13.75 -3.88
CA ALA A 38 -7.33 13.81 -3.41
C ALA A 38 -7.42 14.30 -1.95
N ASP A 39 -6.45 13.88 -1.13
CA ASP A 39 -6.42 14.17 0.30
C ASP A 39 -4.97 14.12 0.80
N SER A 40 -4.69 14.85 1.88
CA SER A 40 -3.37 14.94 2.48
C SER A 40 -3.45 14.95 4.00
N TYR A 41 -2.48 14.28 4.63
CA TYR A 41 -2.20 14.38 6.05
C TYR A 41 -0.71 14.53 6.29
N CYS A 42 -0.31 15.64 6.91
CA CYS A 42 1.06 15.94 7.28
C CYS A 42 1.22 15.79 8.78
N ALA A 43 2.28 15.13 9.22
CA ALA A 43 2.62 15.03 10.64
C ALA A 43 4.13 14.80 10.79
N VAL A 44 4.61 14.87 12.03
CA VAL A 44 6.00 14.55 12.33
C VAL A 44 6.16 13.04 12.54
N HIS A 45 7.28 12.51 12.08
CA HIS A 45 7.71 11.17 12.42
C HIS A 45 7.96 11.11 13.93
N PRO A 46 7.43 10.10 14.64
CA PRO A 46 7.59 9.99 16.09
C PRO A 46 9.05 9.85 16.52
N ASP A 47 9.85 9.10 15.76
CA ASP A 47 11.18 8.68 16.21
C ASP A 47 12.30 9.68 15.91
N ASN A 48 12.31 10.30 14.72
CA ASN A 48 13.36 11.24 14.31
C ASN A 48 12.83 12.67 14.16
N GLY A 49 11.57 12.89 14.52
CA GLY A 49 10.91 14.16 14.42
C GLY A 49 10.69 14.66 13.01
N GLN A 50 11.11 14.03 11.91
CA GLN A 50 11.07 14.59 10.54
C GLN A 50 9.64 14.90 10.05
N LEU A 51 9.49 15.88 9.16
CA LEU A 51 8.20 16.18 8.55
C LEU A 51 7.86 15.14 7.47
N CYS A 52 6.67 14.58 7.55
CA CYS A 52 6.17 13.55 6.66
C CYS A 52 4.80 13.96 6.08
N ALA A 53 4.44 13.36 4.95
CA ALA A 53 3.12 13.47 4.37
C ALA A 53 2.57 12.09 3.99
N TRP A 54 1.27 11.89 4.16
CA TRP A 54 0.52 10.76 3.65
C TRP A 54 -0.55 11.27 2.70
N LEU A 55 -0.44 10.86 1.45
CA LEU A 55 -1.22 11.39 0.35
C LEU A 55 -2.18 10.33 -0.17
N ALA A 56 -3.46 10.67 -0.28
CA ALA A 56 -4.39 9.92 -1.11
C ALA A 56 -4.33 10.44 -2.55
N LEU A 57 -4.14 9.54 -3.51
CA LEU A 57 -4.14 9.90 -4.92
C LEU A 57 -5.55 9.84 -5.50
N ASN A 58 -5.89 10.79 -6.36
CA ASN A 58 -7.09 10.67 -7.20
C ASN A 58 -6.79 9.80 -8.44
N GLU A 59 -7.78 9.60 -9.32
CA GLU A 59 -7.61 8.78 -10.53
C GLU A 59 -6.46 9.25 -11.42
N ALA A 60 -6.35 10.56 -11.66
CA ALA A 60 -5.25 11.13 -12.45
C ALA A 60 -3.88 10.87 -11.78
N GLY A 61 -3.82 10.98 -10.45
CA GLY A 61 -2.63 10.68 -9.67
C GLY A 61 -2.24 9.20 -9.69
N ILE A 62 -3.22 8.30 -9.69
CA ILE A 62 -3.00 6.85 -9.82
C ILE A 62 -2.44 6.52 -11.22
N THR A 63 -3.02 7.11 -12.27
CA THR A 63 -2.50 6.96 -13.64
C THR A 63 -1.05 7.46 -13.73
N ALA A 64 -0.80 8.69 -13.24
CA ALA A 64 0.54 9.25 -13.18
C ALA A 64 1.51 8.39 -12.34
N TRP A 65 1.04 7.77 -11.26
CA TRP A 65 1.84 6.86 -10.42
C TRP A 65 2.32 5.64 -11.20
N ARG A 66 1.44 5.06 -12.02
CA ARG A 66 1.73 3.88 -12.83
C ARG A 66 2.62 4.19 -14.03
N GLU A 67 2.52 5.40 -14.58
CA GLU A 67 3.21 5.81 -15.82
C GLU A 67 4.54 6.52 -15.58
N GLN A 68 4.58 7.46 -14.65
CA GLN A 68 5.76 8.30 -14.36
C GLN A 68 6.62 7.71 -13.24
N GLY A 69 6.00 6.89 -12.38
CA GLY A 69 6.65 6.21 -11.28
C GLY A 69 6.85 7.09 -10.05
N ARG A 70 7.15 6.41 -8.93
CA ARG A 70 7.29 7.02 -7.60
C ARG A 70 8.27 8.19 -7.59
N LYS A 71 9.48 8.01 -8.14
CA LYS A 71 10.57 9.02 -8.04
C LYS A 71 10.15 10.36 -8.66
N ALA A 72 9.49 10.33 -9.83
CA ALA A 72 9.04 11.52 -10.53
C ALA A 72 7.98 12.28 -9.73
N LEU A 73 6.95 11.58 -9.24
CA LEU A 73 5.89 12.19 -8.44
C LEU A 73 6.38 12.75 -7.11
N MET A 74 7.30 12.05 -6.44
CA MET A 74 7.94 12.56 -5.21
C MET A 74 8.69 13.87 -5.45
N ALA A 75 9.33 14.02 -6.62
CA ALA A 75 9.99 15.27 -6.98
C ALA A 75 8.98 16.38 -7.27
N GLN A 76 7.90 16.09 -8.00
CA GLN A 76 6.83 17.04 -8.31
C GLN A 76 6.17 17.57 -7.03
N TRP A 77 5.78 16.72 -6.09
CA TRP A 77 5.12 17.16 -4.86
C TRP A 77 6.03 17.97 -3.94
N ARG A 78 7.32 17.65 -3.91
CA ARG A 78 8.30 18.46 -3.17
C ARG A 78 8.50 19.83 -3.81
N ALA A 79 8.61 19.89 -5.14
CA ALA A 79 8.69 21.15 -5.87
C ALA A 79 7.42 21.99 -5.66
N HIS A 80 6.25 21.36 -5.69
CA HIS A 80 4.96 22.01 -5.42
C HIS A 80 4.92 22.65 -4.03
N LEU A 81 5.34 21.94 -2.99
CA LEU A 81 5.48 22.52 -1.64
C LEU A 81 6.47 23.71 -1.61
N GLN A 82 7.58 23.63 -2.33
CA GLN A 82 8.59 24.70 -2.38
C GLN A 82 8.11 25.99 -3.06
N THR A 83 7.00 25.96 -3.80
CA THR A 83 6.43 27.18 -4.41
C THR A 83 5.89 28.17 -3.38
N GLN A 84 5.38 27.66 -2.25
CA GLN A 84 4.69 28.45 -1.23
C GLN A 84 5.33 28.32 0.17
N HIS A 85 6.23 27.36 0.36
CA HIS A 85 6.79 27.02 1.67
C HIS A 85 8.31 26.96 1.65
N ASP A 86 8.88 27.29 2.81
CA ASP A 86 10.32 27.15 3.03
C ASP A 86 10.79 25.70 2.94
N ARG A 87 12.08 25.50 2.60
CA ARG A 87 12.71 24.17 2.53
C ARG A 87 12.54 23.34 3.81
N LEU A 88 12.46 23.95 4.99
CA LEU A 88 12.21 23.26 6.26
C LEU A 88 10.79 22.67 6.39
N ALA A 89 9.86 23.12 5.54
CA ALA A 89 8.47 22.66 5.48
C ALA A 89 8.21 21.64 4.36
N VAL A 90 9.24 21.20 3.66
CA VAL A 90 9.14 20.15 2.64
C VAL A 90 9.16 18.77 3.30
N ALA A 91 8.10 17.99 3.11
CA ALA A 91 8.02 16.62 3.63
C ALA A 91 9.11 15.72 3.01
N ARG A 92 9.92 15.10 3.85
CA ARG A 92 11.02 14.22 3.40
C ARG A 92 10.53 12.81 3.14
N HIS A 93 9.67 12.32 4.03
CA HIS A 93 9.06 11.00 3.92
C HIS A 93 7.60 11.14 3.45
N ILE A 94 7.28 10.51 2.32
CA ILE A 94 5.94 10.54 1.75
C ILE A 94 5.44 9.11 1.57
N ARG A 95 4.28 8.83 2.16
CA ARG A 95 3.50 7.60 1.94
C ARG A 95 2.34 7.92 1.00
N VAL A 96 1.93 6.93 0.21
CA VAL A 96 0.81 7.08 -0.73
C VAL A 96 -0.24 5.99 -0.51
N THR A 97 -1.49 6.35 -0.71
CA THR A 97 -2.65 5.46 -0.64
C THR A 97 -3.69 5.93 -1.65
N ASP A 98 -4.72 5.14 -1.90
CA ASP A 98 -5.89 5.54 -2.66
C ASP A 98 -6.91 6.26 -1.76
N ARG A 99 -6.93 5.94 -0.46
CA ARG A 99 -7.76 6.61 0.53
C ARG A 99 -7.07 6.68 1.88
N LEU A 100 -7.10 7.86 2.53
CA LEU A 100 -6.65 8.00 3.92
C LEU A 100 -7.67 7.34 4.87
N PRO A 101 -7.23 6.70 5.96
CA PRO A 101 -8.11 6.05 6.93
C PRO A 101 -8.75 7.08 7.87
N ARG A 102 -9.48 8.05 7.31
CA ARG A 102 -10.26 8.99 8.11
C ARG A 102 -11.46 8.26 8.72
N ASN A 103 -11.67 8.42 10.01
CA ASN A 103 -12.88 7.94 10.68
C ASN A 103 -14.12 8.76 10.26
N SER A 104 -15.30 8.42 10.80
CA SER A 104 -16.56 9.14 10.52
C SER A 104 -16.54 10.64 10.87
N GLN A 105 -15.58 11.07 11.70
CA GLN A 105 -15.34 12.48 12.05
C GLN A 105 -14.24 13.14 11.20
N GLY A 106 -13.75 12.45 10.16
CA GLY A 106 -12.68 12.94 9.30
C GLY A 106 -11.27 12.87 9.90
N LYS A 107 -11.08 12.21 11.04
CA LYS A 107 -9.79 12.15 11.76
C LYS A 107 -8.97 10.94 11.38
N ILE A 108 -7.66 11.12 11.30
CA ILE A 108 -6.65 10.05 11.24
C ILE A 108 -6.12 9.86 12.67
N THR A 109 -6.11 8.62 13.15
CA THR A 109 -5.65 8.33 14.50
C THR A 109 -4.12 8.27 14.57
N ARG A 110 -3.56 8.37 15.79
CA ARG A 110 -2.12 8.15 16.00
C ARG A 110 -1.71 6.73 15.58
N ALA A 111 -2.57 5.73 15.80
CA ALA A 111 -2.30 4.35 15.42
C ALA A 111 -2.17 4.21 13.89
N ASP A 112 -3.12 4.80 13.14
CA ASP A 112 -3.07 4.82 11.66
C ASP A 112 -1.76 5.44 11.15
N TRP A 113 -1.37 6.58 11.74
CA TRP A 113 -0.15 7.28 11.38
C TRP A 113 1.11 6.45 11.66
N LEU A 114 1.19 5.81 12.83
CA LEU A 114 2.34 4.98 13.20
C LEU A 114 2.45 3.77 12.27
N HIS A 115 1.34 3.10 11.99
CA HIS A 115 1.28 1.98 11.05
C HIS A 115 1.75 2.42 9.66
N ALA A 116 1.22 3.54 9.18
CA ALA A 116 1.59 4.09 7.88
C ALA A 116 3.07 4.47 7.79
N LEU A 117 3.77 4.78 8.87
CA LEU A 117 5.21 5.11 8.82
C LEU A 117 6.11 3.88 8.97
N ARG A 118 5.79 3.01 9.92
CA ARG A 118 6.71 1.96 10.39
C ARG A 118 6.55 0.65 9.62
N ASP A 119 5.34 0.34 9.18
CA ASP A 119 5.06 -0.99 8.68
C ASP A 119 5.16 -1.03 7.14
N PRO A 120 6.00 -1.92 6.58
CA PRO A 120 6.00 -2.16 5.15
C PRO A 120 4.70 -2.89 4.78
N ILE A 121 4.03 -2.42 3.73
CA ILE A 121 2.86 -3.11 3.19
C ILE A 121 3.36 -4.30 2.37
N LEU A 122 3.15 -5.51 2.87
CA LEU A 122 3.60 -6.77 2.23
C LEU A 122 2.47 -7.54 1.53
N ALA A 123 1.22 -7.19 1.78
CA ALA A 123 0.06 -7.81 1.19
C ALA A 123 -1.05 -6.78 1.01
N PRO A 124 -1.97 -7.00 0.06
CA PRO A 124 -3.19 -6.22 0.00
C PRO A 124 -4.08 -6.54 1.22
N LEU A 125 -5.01 -5.63 1.52
CA LEU A 125 -6.08 -5.93 2.46
C LEU A 125 -7.13 -6.79 1.75
N TRP A 126 -7.16 -8.08 2.08
CA TRP A 126 -8.11 -9.03 1.51
C TRP A 126 -9.51 -8.82 2.08
N GLN A 127 -10.51 -8.88 1.20
CA GLN A 127 -11.91 -9.03 1.60
C GLN A 127 -12.14 -10.45 2.14
N PRO A 128 -13.18 -10.66 2.96
CA PRO A 128 -13.60 -12.01 3.35
C PRO A 128 -13.76 -12.92 2.13
N PRO A 129 -13.31 -14.18 2.18
CA PRO A 129 -13.39 -15.07 1.03
C PRO A 129 -14.83 -15.39 0.65
N GLU A 130 -15.04 -15.57 -0.65
CA GLU A 130 -16.22 -16.24 -1.18
C GLU A 130 -15.90 -17.72 -1.40
N GLU A 131 -16.71 -18.60 -0.81
CA GLU A 131 -16.63 -20.03 -1.05
C GLU A 131 -17.47 -20.42 -2.27
N GLN A 132 -16.85 -21.12 -3.21
CA GLN A 132 -17.48 -21.61 -4.44
C GLN A 132 -17.13 -23.08 -4.65
N GLY A 133 -17.96 -23.97 -4.10
CA GLY A 133 -17.70 -25.41 -4.09
C GLY A 133 -16.41 -25.71 -3.32
N GLU A 134 -15.43 -26.29 -3.99
CA GLU A 134 -14.11 -26.61 -3.41
C GLU A 134 -13.09 -25.46 -3.52
N SER A 135 -13.52 -24.28 -3.99
CA SER A 135 -12.64 -23.14 -4.25
C SER A 135 -12.93 -21.96 -3.33
N TYR A 136 -11.88 -21.28 -2.91
CA TYR A 136 -11.93 -20.02 -2.17
C TYR A 136 -11.50 -18.88 -3.08
N ILE A 137 -12.30 -17.81 -3.12
CA ILE A 137 -12.01 -16.61 -3.92
C ILE A 137 -11.79 -15.42 -3.00
N PHE A 138 -10.60 -14.85 -3.09
CA PHE A 138 -10.20 -13.67 -2.35
C PHE A 138 -10.14 -12.49 -3.30
N ARG A 139 -10.72 -11.36 -2.89
CA ARG A 139 -10.66 -10.11 -3.64
C ARG A 139 -9.95 -9.03 -2.84
N ALA A 140 -9.16 -8.24 -3.54
CA ALA A 140 -8.48 -7.09 -2.95
C ALA A 140 -8.09 -6.07 -4.02
N ARG A 141 -7.35 -5.04 -3.60
CA ARG A 141 -6.67 -4.10 -4.48
C ARG A 141 -5.19 -4.07 -4.14
N VAL A 142 -4.34 -4.03 -5.16
CA VAL A 142 -2.88 -3.92 -4.95
C VAL A 142 -2.57 -2.54 -4.34
N PRO A 143 -1.91 -2.47 -3.17
CA PRO A 143 -1.59 -1.20 -2.53
C PRO A 143 -0.64 -0.34 -3.38
N LEU A 144 -0.89 0.97 -3.44
CA LEU A 144 -0.02 1.91 -4.17
C LEU A 144 1.43 1.91 -3.65
N ASP A 145 1.59 1.78 -2.33
CA ASP A 145 2.88 1.81 -1.63
C ASP A 145 3.38 0.41 -1.21
N LEU A 146 2.95 -0.64 -1.93
CA LEU A 146 3.40 -2.02 -1.71
C LEU A 146 4.93 -2.07 -1.69
N HIS A 147 5.50 -2.70 -0.65
CA HIS A 147 6.93 -2.72 -0.42
C HIS A 147 7.72 -3.28 -1.60
N TYR A 148 7.23 -4.38 -2.20
CA TYR A 148 7.91 -5.06 -3.31
C TYR A 148 7.94 -4.28 -4.63
N CYS A 149 7.14 -3.21 -4.75
CA CYS A 149 7.18 -2.32 -5.90
C CYS A 149 8.23 -1.21 -5.75
N LYS A 150 8.96 -1.15 -4.63
CA LYS A 150 10.05 -0.19 -4.40
C LYS A 150 11.35 -0.78 -4.96
N GLY A 151 11.95 -0.09 -5.94
CA GLY A 151 13.26 -0.48 -6.49
C GLY A 151 13.22 -1.69 -7.45
N HIS A 152 12.04 -2.18 -7.82
CA HIS A 152 11.88 -3.16 -8.88
C HIS A 152 11.30 -2.46 -10.11
N PHE A 153 12.16 -2.31 -11.13
CA PHE A 153 11.96 -1.58 -12.39
C PHE A 153 11.78 -0.06 -12.21
N ASP A 154 12.87 0.69 -12.44
CA ASP A 154 12.97 2.14 -12.20
C ASP A 154 11.93 3.02 -12.92
N ARG A 155 11.17 2.45 -13.87
CA ARG A 155 10.11 3.15 -14.61
C ARG A 155 8.71 2.56 -14.44
N ILE A 156 8.56 1.28 -14.07
CA ILE A 156 7.24 0.62 -14.02
C ILE A 156 7.13 -0.24 -12.77
N ALA A 157 6.43 0.27 -11.76
CA ALA A 157 6.12 -0.51 -10.56
C ALA A 157 5.27 -1.74 -10.92
N ILE A 158 5.79 -2.94 -10.63
CA ILE A 158 5.15 -4.24 -10.87
C ILE A 158 5.27 -5.09 -9.60
N VAL A 159 4.24 -5.90 -9.32
CA VAL A 159 4.27 -6.92 -8.27
C VAL A 159 5.06 -8.14 -8.78
N PRO A 160 6.17 -8.53 -8.13
CA PRO A 160 6.93 -9.71 -8.55
C PRO A 160 6.07 -10.97 -8.51
N GLY A 161 6.25 -11.85 -9.49
CA GLY A 161 5.49 -13.10 -9.58
C GLY A 161 5.61 -13.99 -8.34
N VAL A 162 6.77 -14.01 -7.69
CA VAL A 162 6.99 -14.76 -6.44
C VAL A 162 6.14 -14.23 -5.27
N VAL A 163 5.84 -12.93 -5.26
CA VAL A 163 4.99 -12.31 -4.23
C VAL A 163 3.55 -12.79 -4.36
N GLN A 164 3.05 -12.97 -5.58
CA GLN A 164 1.73 -13.53 -5.84
C GLN A 164 1.60 -14.97 -5.28
N CYS A 165 2.67 -15.78 -5.42
CA CYS A 165 2.73 -17.13 -4.84
C CYS A 165 2.75 -17.09 -3.31
N ARG A 166 3.51 -16.15 -2.73
CA ARG A 166 3.57 -15.95 -1.28
C ARG A 166 2.20 -15.58 -0.70
N TRP A 167 1.41 -14.77 -1.41
CA TRP A 167 0.03 -14.47 -0.99
C TRP A 167 -0.87 -15.71 -1.02
N ALA A 168 -0.74 -16.55 -2.04
CA ALA A 168 -1.48 -17.82 -2.12
C ALA A 168 -1.15 -18.74 -0.92
N LEU A 169 0.14 -18.87 -0.57
CA LEU A 169 0.58 -19.64 0.59
C LEU A 169 0.01 -19.09 1.90
N ALA A 170 0.07 -17.77 2.09
CA ALA A 170 -0.44 -17.13 3.30
C ALA A 170 -1.95 -17.34 3.47
N LEU A 171 -2.73 -17.11 2.42
CA LEU A 171 -4.18 -17.31 2.45
C LEU A 171 -4.57 -18.78 2.64
N ALA A 172 -3.82 -19.71 2.06
CA ALA A 172 -4.06 -21.13 2.26
C ALA A 172 -3.74 -21.58 3.69
N ALA A 173 -2.66 -21.06 4.29
CA ALA A 173 -2.36 -21.34 5.69
C ALA A 173 -3.46 -20.80 6.62
N GLU A 174 -3.95 -19.59 6.35
CA GLU A 174 -4.98 -18.91 7.16
C GLU A 174 -6.37 -19.56 7.03
N HIS A 175 -6.83 -19.85 5.81
CA HIS A 175 -8.21 -20.27 5.56
C HIS A 175 -8.39 -21.77 5.32
N LEU A 176 -7.34 -22.48 4.91
CA LEU A 176 -7.39 -23.92 4.64
C LEU A 176 -6.59 -24.74 5.66
N GLY A 177 -5.92 -24.08 6.61
CA GLY A 177 -5.07 -24.74 7.61
C GLY A 177 -3.83 -25.43 7.01
N LEU A 178 -3.43 -25.09 5.78
CA LEU A 178 -2.30 -25.73 5.10
C LEU A 178 -0.96 -25.24 5.65
N GLN A 179 -0.46 -25.93 6.67
CA GLN A 179 0.80 -25.62 7.34
C GLN A 179 1.92 -26.62 7.05
N ALA A 180 1.65 -27.68 6.28
CA ALA A 180 2.66 -28.65 5.88
C ALA A 180 3.78 -27.98 5.05
N PRO A 181 5.00 -28.55 5.03
CA PRO A 181 6.07 -28.05 4.18
C PRO A 181 5.69 -28.10 2.70
N VAL A 182 6.11 -27.08 1.94
CA VAL A 182 5.97 -27.05 0.49
C VAL A 182 7.13 -27.82 -0.13
N ARG A 183 6.82 -28.93 -0.80
CA ARG A 183 7.77 -29.76 -1.52
C ARG A 183 8.19 -29.16 -2.85
N ALA A 184 7.22 -28.60 -3.58
CA ALA A 184 7.46 -28.08 -4.92
C ALA A 184 6.38 -27.07 -5.33
N ILE A 185 6.71 -26.26 -6.35
CA ILE A 185 5.73 -25.47 -7.10
C ILE A 185 5.77 -25.97 -8.55
N GLU A 186 4.65 -26.53 -9.01
CA GLU A 186 4.48 -27.07 -10.36
C GLU A 186 3.68 -26.10 -11.24
N GLN A 187 3.93 -26.14 -12.55
CA GLN A 187 3.15 -25.41 -13.56
C GLN A 187 3.02 -23.90 -13.28
N LEU A 188 4.04 -23.31 -12.66
CA LEU A 188 4.07 -21.88 -12.37
C LEU A 188 4.17 -21.08 -13.67
N LYS A 189 3.19 -20.23 -13.92
CA LYS A 189 3.11 -19.37 -15.11
C LYS A 189 2.90 -17.94 -14.68
N TYR A 190 3.61 -17.02 -15.33
CA TYR A 190 3.38 -15.58 -15.27
C TYR A 190 2.96 -15.12 -16.66
N GLN A 191 1.79 -14.51 -16.76
CA GLN A 191 1.13 -14.24 -18.05
C GLN A 191 0.89 -12.76 -18.26
N GLN A 192 0.29 -12.09 -17.27
CA GLN A 192 0.07 -10.65 -17.27
C GLN A 192 0.78 -9.96 -16.10
N LEU A 193 1.00 -8.65 -16.27
CA LEU A 193 1.54 -7.81 -15.21
C LEU A 193 0.45 -7.52 -14.17
N LEU A 194 0.87 -7.54 -12.91
CA LEU A 194 0.09 -7.02 -11.79
C LEU A 194 0.78 -5.75 -11.29
N ARG A 195 0.06 -4.63 -11.30
CA ARG A 195 0.58 -3.28 -11.00
C ARG A 195 -0.13 -2.70 -9.78
N PRO A 196 0.45 -1.67 -9.14
CA PRO A 196 -0.22 -0.95 -8.07
C PRO A 196 -1.60 -0.44 -8.51
N TYR A 197 -2.55 -0.49 -7.58
CA TYR A 197 -3.97 -0.16 -7.75
C TYR A 197 -4.79 -1.12 -8.63
N ASP A 198 -4.21 -2.16 -9.21
CA ASP A 198 -5.01 -3.17 -9.91
C ASP A 198 -6.01 -3.83 -8.95
N ALA A 199 -7.21 -4.12 -9.44
CA ALA A 199 -8.09 -5.07 -8.78
C ALA A 199 -7.39 -6.44 -8.77
N LEU A 200 -7.52 -7.21 -7.71
CA LEU A 200 -6.85 -8.49 -7.57
C LEU A 200 -7.86 -9.54 -7.13
N THR A 201 -7.96 -10.60 -7.91
CA THR A 201 -8.68 -11.82 -7.51
C THR A 201 -7.67 -12.95 -7.37
N LEU A 202 -7.64 -13.60 -6.21
CA LEU A 202 -6.83 -14.78 -5.96
C LEU A 202 -7.78 -15.95 -5.66
N SER A 203 -7.69 -17.00 -6.48
CA SER A 203 -8.47 -18.21 -6.31
C SER A 203 -7.58 -19.33 -5.79
N LEU A 204 -8.06 -20.06 -4.80
CA LEU A 204 -7.42 -21.25 -4.22
C LEU A 204 -8.35 -22.45 -4.35
N ARG A 205 -7.81 -23.61 -4.71
CA ARG A 205 -8.52 -24.90 -4.66
C ARG A 205 -7.56 -25.97 -4.18
N TYR A 206 -7.89 -26.64 -3.08
CA TYR A 206 -7.04 -27.66 -2.49
C TYR A 206 -7.56 -29.07 -2.77
N ASP A 207 -6.72 -29.89 -3.41
CA ASP A 207 -6.94 -31.32 -3.57
C ASP A 207 -6.21 -32.06 -2.45
N ALA A 208 -6.95 -32.38 -1.38
CA ALA A 208 -6.41 -33.05 -0.20
C ALA A 208 -5.88 -34.46 -0.50
N SER A 209 -6.48 -35.17 -1.45
CA SER A 209 -6.06 -36.53 -1.82
C SER A 209 -4.66 -36.57 -2.45
N ARG A 210 -4.24 -35.45 -3.05
CA ARG A 210 -2.95 -35.30 -3.72
C ARG A 210 -1.99 -34.35 -3.03
N GLY A 211 -2.44 -33.65 -1.99
CA GLY A 211 -1.66 -32.61 -1.31
C GLY A 211 -1.36 -31.42 -2.22
N LYS A 212 -2.29 -31.06 -3.13
CA LYS A 212 -2.04 -30.05 -4.17
C LYS A 212 -2.97 -28.85 -4.02
N LEU A 213 -2.40 -27.68 -3.78
CA LEU A 213 -3.09 -26.41 -3.81
C LEU A 213 -2.94 -25.77 -5.19
N HIS A 214 -4.02 -25.68 -5.93
CA HIS A 214 -4.09 -24.89 -7.15
C HIS A 214 -4.33 -23.43 -6.79
N PHE A 215 -3.58 -22.52 -7.42
CA PHE A 215 -3.82 -21.09 -7.27
C PHE A 215 -3.84 -20.36 -8.62
N SER A 216 -4.59 -19.26 -8.68
CA SER A 216 -4.50 -18.27 -9.75
C SER A 216 -4.71 -16.86 -9.23
N CYS A 217 -3.99 -15.90 -9.79
CA CYS A 217 -4.12 -14.47 -9.56
C CYS A 217 -4.57 -13.79 -10.86
N ASP A 218 -5.55 -12.90 -10.79
CA ASP A 218 -6.14 -12.18 -11.91
C ASP A 218 -6.26 -10.68 -11.57
N ASN A 219 -5.99 -9.79 -12.53
CA ASN A 219 -6.02 -8.34 -12.33
C ASN A 219 -7.34 -7.66 -12.75
N GLY A 220 -8.39 -8.42 -13.07
CA GLY A 220 -9.65 -7.97 -13.66
C GLY A 220 -9.63 -7.87 -15.20
N HIS A 221 -8.45 -7.87 -15.82
CA HIS A 221 -8.26 -7.90 -17.27
C HIS A 221 -7.72 -9.26 -17.77
N GLY A 222 -7.16 -10.04 -16.86
CA GLY A 222 -6.81 -11.43 -17.09
C GLY A 222 -5.79 -11.96 -16.08
N LYS A 223 -5.44 -13.23 -16.32
CA LYS A 223 -4.63 -14.03 -15.41
C LYS A 223 -3.20 -13.50 -15.36
N CYS A 224 -2.75 -13.14 -14.18
CA CYS A 224 -1.40 -12.64 -13.90
C CYS A 224 -0.44 -13.79 -13.58
N ALA A 225 -0.84 -14.64 -12.65
CA ALA A 225 -0.06 -15.80 -12.24
C ALA A 225 -0.96 -17.01 -11.98
N SER A 226 -0.43 -18.21 -12.17
CA SER A 226 -1.07 -19.44 -11.70
C SER A 226 -0.06 -20.54 -11.50
N GLY A 227 -0.41 -21.52 -10.68
CA GLY A 227 0.42 -22.70 -10.48
C GLY A 227 -0.22 -23.67 -9.52
N ARG A 228 0.55 -24.69 -9.14
CA ARG A 228 0.17 -25.67 -8.12
C ARG A 228 1.27 -25.76 -7.09
N ILE A 229 0.93 -25.55 -5.84
CA ILE A 229 1.80 -25.74 -4.70
C ILE A 229 1.58 -27.16 -4.19
N VAL A 230 2.65 -27.94 -4.10
CA VAL A 230 2.62 -29.33 -3.65
C VAL A 230 3.12 -29.36 -2.22
N TYR A 231 2.28 -29.85 -1.32
CA TYR A 231 2.60 -30.05 0.08
C TYR A 231 3.13 -31.47 0.30
N ASP A 232 3.94 -31.63 1.34
CA ASP A 232 4.18 -32.96 1.88
C ASP A 232 2.85 -33.50 2.45
N LEU A 233 2.43 -34.67 1.96
CA LEU A 233 1.35 -35.41 2.58
C LEU A 233 1.84 -36.01 3.91
N PRO A 234 1.01 -35.98 4.97
CA PRO A 234 1.33 -36.66 6.22
C PRO A 234 1.47 -38.17 6.04
#